data_AF-B2JXE0-F1
#
_entry.id   AF-B2JXE0-F1
#
_cell.length_a   1.000
_cell.length_b   1.000
_cell.length_c   1.000
_cell.angle_alpha   90.00
_cell.angle_beta   90.00
_cell.angle_gamma   90.00
#
_symmetry.space_group_name_H-M   'P 1'
#
loop_
_entity.id
_entity.type
_entity.pdbx_description
1 polymer ?
#
loop_
_entity_poly.entity_id
_entity_poly.type
_entity_poly.pdbx_seq_one_letter_code
_entity_poly.pdbx_strand_id
1 'polypeptide(L)'
;MPHPQQVSRTPGPTRGVAGATRPTVADGPGPDNGEALVRFLQAHVARLMSCDADPVPPCPRCRGTRILKKGYARLRTGPLPTYRCEQCGHCFSRLSGTPLSKRPVRQQAGELIALLPQEISCAEAARQLGVMEHTVLETVRLVRRWLLELDASGHYEPGVRLGGRFTAAQPVTPRLPDVGIAREDRGLSATLTSDFDEIHSPRHDPLPACPACGGCHIRRKGTVSGLPRFRCPACGVQFNRRTGTPFTRNRDAARQRELIRYLGLPLPLAQLADMIDTDPAITARLVDEFRTRCAQLDPSGRLASRIRACVRPATDTPCVWCGACGRLISMRRQLIERDGLLHAGPWQGVDDAPAAVA
;
A
#
# COMPACT_ATOMS: atom_id res chain seq x y z
N MET A 1 6.63 64.68 -72.63
CA MET A 1 6.78 64.55 -71.16
C MET A 1 5.40 64.66 -70.50
N PRO A 2 4.65 63.55 -70.34
CA PRO A 2 3.44 63.56 -69.51
C PRO A 2 3.35 62.37 -68.53
N HIS A 3 2.67 62.65 -67.41
CA HIS A 3 2.07 61.78 -66.39
C HIS A 3 2.37 60.26 -66.33
N PRO A 4 2.79 59.75 -65.15
CA PRO A 4 2.58 58.34 -64.82
C PRO A 4 1.15 58.09 -64.34
N GLN A 5 0.53 57.08 -64.95
CA GLN A 5 -0.80 56.55 -64.68
C GLN A 5 -0.87 55.76 -63.37
N GLN A 6 -2.03 55.82 -62.73
CA GLN A 6 -2.42 55.01 -61.56
C GLN A 6 -2.47 53.52 -61.91
N VAL A 7 -1.93 52.68 -61.01
CA VAL A 7 -2.27 51.26 -60.93
C VAL A 7 -2.86 50.97 -59.55
N SER A 8 -4.11 50.54 -59.59
CA SER A 8 -5.00 50.17 -58.51
C SER A 8 -4.43 49.02 -57.67
N ARG A 9 -4.35 49.22 -56.36
CA ARG A 9 -4.07 48.15 -55.37
C ARG A 9 -5.38 47.60 -54.82
N THR A 10 -5.66 46.33 -55.12
CA THR A 10 -6.69 45.53 -54.49
C THR A 10 -6.26 45.12 -53.08
N PRO A 11 -7.02 45.41 -52.01
CA PRO A 11 -6.84 44.76 -50.72
C PRO A 11 -7.65 43.46 -50.66
N GLY A 12 -6.98 42.36 -50.32
CA GLY A 12 -7.60 41.07 -50.01
C GLY A 12 -8.46 41.10 -48.72
N PRO A 13 -9.22 40.02 -48.47
CA PRO A 13 -10.42 40.06 -47.65
C PRO A 13 -10.13 40.19 -46.15
N THR A 14 -10.83 41.13 -45.52
CA THR A 14 -11.04 41.25 -44.08
C THR A 14 -11.82 40.03 -43.56
N ARG A 15 -11.14 39.16 -42.81
CA ARG A 15 -11.77 38.06 -42.09
C ARG A 15 -12.16 38.56 -40.69
N GLY A 16 -13.45 38.50 -40.40
CA GLY A 16 -14.09 39.11 -39.25
C GLY A 16 -13.52 38.70 -37.89
N VAL A 17 -13.42 39.69 -37.01
CA VAL A 17 -13.17 39.51 -35.58
C VAL A 17 -14.46 38.99 -34.97
N ALA A 18 -14.61 37.66 -34.90
CA ALA A 18 -15.63 37.03 -34.07
C ALA A 18 -15.22 37.25 -32.61
N GLY A 19 -16.02 38.02 -31.88
CA GLY A 19 -15.89 38.18 -30.44
C GLY A 19 -16.05 36.82 -29.76
N ALA A 20 -14.92 36.25 -29.35
CA ALA A 20 -14.91 35.09 -28.48
C ALA A 20 -15.41 35.54 -27.09
N THR A 21 -16.66 35.22 -26.81
CA THR A 21 -17.24 35.27 -25.48
C THR A 21 -16.33 34.45 -24.57
N ARG A 22 -15.64 35.11 -23.63
CA ARG A 22 -14.91 34.43 -22.56
C ARG A 22 -15.89 33.48 -21.87
N PRO A 23 -15.59 32.18 -21.75
CA PRO A 23 -16.37 31.33 -20.87
C PRO A 23 -16.26 31.92 -19.46
N THR A 24 -17.41 32.30 -18.93
CA THR A 24 -17.60 32.73 -17.55
C THR A 24 -16.98 31.65 -16.68
N VAL A 25 -15.93 32.02 -15.93
CA VAL A 25 -15.38 31.19 -14.87
C VAL A 25 -16.55 30.97 -13.92
N ALA A 26 -17.05 29.73 -13.87
CA ALA A 26 -18.10 29.36 -12.93
C ALA A 26 -17.60 29.74 -11.53
N ASP A 27 -18.40 30.56 -10.84
CA ASP A 27 -18.18 30.95 -9.47
C ASP A 27 -17.76 29.74 -8.64
N GLY A 28 -16.67 29.90 -7.88
CA GLY A 28 -16.26 28.89 -6.91
C GLY A 28 -17.43 28.56 -5.97
N PRO A 29 -17.46 27.35 -5.37
CA PRO A 29 -18.52 26.98 -4.45
C PRO A 29 -18.57 28.03 -3.32
N GLY A 30 -19.67 28.77 -3.25
CA GLY A 30 -19.84 29.88 -2.31
C GLY A 30 -19.64 29.46 -0.85
N PRO A 31 -19.45 30.42 0.08
CA PRO A 31 -19.22 30.15 1.50
C PRO A 31 -20.26 29.21 2.14
N ASP A 32 -21.46 29.15 1.58
CA ASP A 32 -22.58 28.27 1.95
C ASP A 32 -22.23 26.76 1.80
N ASN A 33 -21.46 26.37 0.78
CA ASN A 33 -21.11 24.97 0.54
C ASN A 33 -20.12 24.40 1.56
N GLY A 34 -19.23 25.24 2.09
CA GLY A 34 -18.28 24.84 3.15
C GLY A 34 -18.99 24.60 4.48
N GLU A 35 -19.93 25.47 4.84
CA GLU A 35 -20.72 25.29 6.06
C GLU A 35 -21.68 24.10 5.94
N ALA A 36 -22.30 23.91 4.77
CA ALA A 36 -23.14 22.74 4.50
C ALA A 36 -22.35 21.43 4.60
N LEU A 37 -21.12 21.38 4.06
CA LEU A 37 -20.19 20.24 4.22
C LEU A 37 -19.90 19.95 5.69
N VAL A 38 -19.54 20.99 6.47
CA VAL A 38 -19.23 20.84 7.90
C VAL A 38 -20.43 20.27 8.65
N ARG A 39 -21.61 20.85 8.44
CA ARG A 39 -22.87 20.42 9.07
C ARG A 39 -23.22 18.98 8.70
N PHE A 40 -23.06 18.63 7.42
CA PHE A 40 -23.30 17.27 6.89
C PHE A 40 -22.39 16.23 7.56
N LEU A 41 -21.08 16.50 7.64
CA LEU A 41 -20.12 15.60 8.26
C LEU A 41 -20.30 15.51 9.78
N GLN A 42 -20.56 16.64 10.46
CA GLN A 42 -20.82 16.67 11.89
C GLN A 42 -22.03 15.81 12.25
N ALA A 43 -23.13 15.89 11.50
CA ALA A 43 -24.31 15.06 11.70
C ALA A 43 -24.00 13.55 11.55
N HIS A 44 -23.20 13.19 10.54
CA HIS A 44 -22.77 11.80 10.34
C HIS A 44 -21.87 11.31 11.49
N VAL A 45 -20.88 12.09 11.88
CA VAL A 45 -19.97 11.74 12.98
C VAL A 45 -20.72 11.62 14.30
N ALA A 46 -21.67 12.52 14.59
CA ALA A 46 -22.52 12.43 15.78
C ALA A 46 -23.29 11.10 15.83
N ARG A 47 -23.87 10.67 14.70
CA ARG A 47 -24.56 9.38 14.59
C ARG A 47 -23.63 8.19 14.82
N LEU A 48 -22.41 8.26 14.29
CA LEU A 48 -21.40 7.21 14.46
C LEU A 48 -20.89 7.10 15.90
N MET A 49 -20.71 8.24 16.57
CA MET A 49 -20.22 8.32 17.95
C MET A 49 -21.31 8.22 19.01
N SER A 50 -22.59 8.18 18.60
CA SER A 50 -23.72 8.09 19.52
C SER A 50 -23.63 6.87 20.44
N CYS A 51 -23.93 7.09 21.72
CA CYS A 51 -24.09 6.05 22.72
C CYS A 51 -25.42 5.27 22.58
N ASP A 52 -26.35 5.73 21.75
CA ASP A 52 -27.56 4.98 21.45
C ASP A 52 -27.20 3.72 20.65
N ALA A 53 -27.68 2.55 21.06
CA ALA A 53 -27.44 1.29 20.34
C ALA A 53 -28.28 1.15 19.06
N ASP A 54 -29.22 2.06 18.80
CA ASP A 54 -30.06 2.09 17.61
C ASP A 54 -29.78 3.31 16.72
N PRO A 55 -29.98 3.22 15.39
CA PRO A 55 -30.27 1.99 14.64
C PRO A 55 -29.04 1.06 14.60
N VAL A 56 -29.30 -0.24 14.46
CA VAL A 56 -28.26 -1.26 14.34
C VAL A 56 -27.70 -1.26 12.90
N PRO A 57 -26.40 -1.00 12.69
CA PRO A 57 -25.81 -0.98 11.36
C PRO A 57 -25.72 -2.39 10.76
N PRO A 58 -25.82 -2.55 9.41
CA PRO A 58 -25.53 -3.82 8.76
C PRO A 58 -24.06 -4.21 8.96
N CYS A 59 -23.76 -5.50 8.86
CA CYS A 59 -22.39 -5.98 9.00
C CYS A 59 -21.48 -5.36 7.92
N PRO A 60 -20.37 -4.70 8.28
CA PRO A 60 -19.46 -4.13 7.30
C PRO A 60 -18.76 -5.21 6.46
N ARG A 61 -18.69 -6.46 6.95
CA ARG A 61 -18.00 -7.57 6.28
C ARG A 61 -18.87 -8.30 5.26
N CYS A 62 -20.13 -8.59 5.61
CA CYS A 62 -21.01 -9.43 4.78
C CYS A 62 -22.36 -8.79 4.46
N ARG A 63 -22.57 -7.52 4.85
CA ARG A 63 -23.82 -6.76 4.71
C ARG A 63 -25.05 -7.38 5.40
N GLY A 64 -24.86 -8.48 6.14
CA GLY A 64 -25.94 -9.15 6.90
C GLY A 64 -26.58 -8.21 7.91
N THR A 65 -27.90 -8.34 8.07
CA THR A 65 -28.73 -7.51 8.96
C THR A 65 -29.06 -8.18 10.29
N ARG A 66 -28.74 -9.48 10.44
CA ARG A 66 -28.87 -10.24 11.69
C ARG A 66 -27.70 -9.92 12.63
N ILE A 67 -27.89 -8.89 13.45
CA ILE A 67 -26.84 -8.29 14.26
C ILE A 67 -27.24 -8.29 15.74
N LEU A 68 -26.41 -8.91 16.58
CA LEU A 68 -26.55 -8.90 18.04
C LEU A 68 -25.85 -7.68 18.64
N LYS A 69 -26.52 -7.00 19.57
CA LYS A 69 -25.91 -5.97 20.43
C LYS A 69 -25.03 -6.67 21.47
N LYS A 70 -23.71 -6.48 21.40
CA LYS A 70 -22.73 -7.17 22.25
C LYS A 70 -22.44 -6.41 23.56
N GLY A 71 -22.73 -5.11 23.60
CA GLY A 71 -22.47 -4.24 24.74
C GLY A 71 -21.75 -2.97 24.31
N TYR A 72 -20.95 -2.37 25.19
CA TYR A 72 -20.34 -1.07 24.96
C TYR A 72 -18.82 -1.10 25.11
N ALA A 73 -18.11 -0.53 24.14
CA ALA A 73 -16.71 -0.18 24.27
C ALA A 73 -16.57 1.13 25.05
N ARG A 74 -15.73 1.13 26.09
CA ARG A 74 -15.41 2.35 26.85
C ARG A 74 -14.35 3.13 26.11
N LEU A 75 -14.69 4.31 25.59
CA LEU A 75 -13.77 5.21 24.92
C LEU A 75 -13.71 6.54 25.67
N ARG A 76 -12.63 7.30 25.48
CA ARG A 76 -12.52 8.68 25.99
C ARG A 76 -13.60 9.62 25.41
N THR A 77 -14.10 9.32 24.21
CA THR A 77 -15.21 10.04 23.56
C THR A 77 -16.60 9.60 24.06
N GLY A 78 -16.68 8.74 25.08
CA GLY A 78 -17.93 8.17 25.59
C GLY A 78 -18.12 6.68 25.23
N PRO A 79 -19.17 6.04 25.78
CA PRO A 79 -19.47 4.63 25.51
C PRO A 79 -19.96 4.45 24.07
N LEU A 80 -19.35 3.52 23.34
CA LEU A 80 -19.72 3.21 21.95
C LEU A 80 -20.32 1.81 21.86
N PRO A 81 -21.53 1.65 21.29
CA PRO A 81 -22.13 0.35 21.07
C PRO A 81 -21.25 -0.56 20.20
N THR A 82 -21.20 -1.83 20.58
CA THR A 82 -20.52 -2.90 19.86
C THR A 82 -21.52 -3.96 19.43
N TYR A 83 -21.27 -4.52 18.26
CA TYR A 83 -22.18 -5.40 17.55
C TYR A 83 -21.45 -6.69 17.17
N ARG A 84 -22.21 -7.79 17.00
CA ARG A 84 -21.73 -9.04 16.45
C ARG A 84 -22.68 -9.50 15.34
N CYS A 85 -22.14 -9.73 14.15
CA CYS A 85 -22.89 -10.34 13.07
C CYS A 85 -23.09 -11.83 13.36
N GLU A 86 -24.34 -12.30 13.31
CA GLU A 86 -24.65 -13.73 13.51
C GLU A 86 -24.21 -14.59 12.32
N GLN A 87 -24.20 -14.01 11.12
CA GLN A 87 -23.93 -14.75 9.89
C GLN A 87 -22.44 -15.02 9.66
N CYS A 88 -21.55 -14.07 10.00
CA CYS A 88 -20.10 -14.22 9.81
C CYS A 88 -19.29 -14.13 11.11
N GLY A 89 -19.95 -14.00 12.26
CA GLY A 89 -19.33 -13.89 13.58
C GLY A 89 -18.58 -12.58 13.84
N HIS A 90 -18.48 -11.67 12.86
CA HIS A 90 -17.65 -10.48 12.94
C HIS A 90 -18.14 -9.51 14.02
N CYS A 91 -17.24 -9.07 14.89
CA CYS A 91 -17.50 -8.06 15.90
C CYS A 91 -17.08 -6.67 15.39
N PHE A 92 -17.98 -5.69 15.48
CA PHE A 92 -17.76 -4.36 14.90
C PHE A 92 -18.46 -3.26 15.71
N SER A 93 -18.21 -2.00 15.36
CA SER A 93 -18.92 -0.82 15.87
C SER A 93 -19.38 0.03 14.69
N ARG A 94 -20.14 1.11 14.94
CA ARG A 94 -20.47 2.07 13.86
C ARG A 94 -19.22 2.72 13.26
N LEU A 95 -18.12 2.81 14.02
CA LEU A 95 -16.87 3.36 13.51
C LEU A 95 -16.12 2.39 12.56
N SER A 96 -16.52 1.11 12.49
CA SER A 96 -15.84 0.14 11.63
C SER A 96 -15.96 0.55 10.16
N GLY A 97 -14.83 0.68 9.47
CA GLY A 97 -14.77 1.10 8.07
C GLY A 97 -14.84 2.61 7.83
N THR A 98 -14.88 3.44 8.89
CA THR A 98 -14.91 4.91 8.75
C THR A 98 -13.53 5.52 9.02
N PRO A 99 -13.26 6.77 8.58
CA PRO A 99 -12.00 7.47 8.84
C PRO A 99 -11.64 7.61 10.33
N LEU A 100 -12.60 7.39 11.22
CA LEU A 100 -12.47 7.55 12.67
C LEU A 100 -12.13 6.24 13.40
N SER A 101 -12.12 5.10 12.69
CA SER A 101 -11.76 3.81 13.26
C SER A 101 -10.32 3.79 13.75
N LYS A 102 -10.10 3.54 15.05
CA LYS A 102 -8.77 3.33 15.65
C LYS A 102 -7.76 4.49 15.46
N ARG A 103 -8.20 5.71 15.12
CA ARG A 103 -7.31 6.87 14.89
C ARG A 103 -7.27 7.86 16.08
N PRO A 104 -6.14 8.52 16.35
CA PRO A 104 -6.01 9.56 17.39
C PRO A 104 -6.92 10.77 17.14
N VAL A 105 -7.04 11.18 15.87
CA VAL A 105 -7.83 12.34 15.40
C VAL A 105 -9.32 12.22 15.71
N ARG A 106 -9.79 11.04 16.11
CA ARG A 106 -11.17 10.82 16.57
C ARG A 106 -11.55 11.73 17.74
N GLN A 107 -10.63 12.05 18.65
CA GLN A 107 -10.89 13.00 19.74
C GLN A 107 -11.20 14.40 19.23
N GLN A 108 -10.61 14.75 18.09
CA GLN A 108 -10.62 16.08 17.49
C GLN A 108 -11.42 16.08 16.18
N ALA A 109 -12.36 15.14 16.02
CA ALA A 109 -13.09 14.97 14.77
C ALA A 109 -13.86 16.26 14.42
N GLY A 110 -14.45 16.93 15.41
CA GLY A 110 -15.14 18.21 15.22
C GLY A 110 -14.19 19.32 14.74
N GLU A 111 -13.03 19.44 15.36
CA GLU A 111 -11.99 20.42 15.00
C GLU A 111 -11.47 20.16 13.58
N LEU A 112 -11.12 18.92 13.26
CA LEU A 112 -10.70 18.54 11.91
C LEU A 112 -11.77 18.88 10.87
N ILE A 113 -13.04 18.56 11.14
CA ILE A 113 -14.15 18.83 10.20
C ILE A 113 -14.26 20.33 9.93
N ALA A 114 -14.13 21.18 10.96
CA ALA A 114 -14.15 22.62 10.81
C ALA A 114 -12.99 23.18 9.97
N LEU A 115 -11.86 22.47 9.89
CA LEU A 115 -10.72 22.83 9.04
C LEU A 115 -10.89 22.37 7.59
N LEU A 116 -11.75 21.40 7.28
CA LEU A 116 -11.88 20.82 5.93
C LEU A 116 -12.16 21.86 4.84
N PRO A 117 -13.04 22.86 5.02
CA PRO A 117 -13.32 23.87 3.98
C PRO A 117 -12.26 24.97 3.84
N GLN A 118 -11.23 24.96 4.69
CA GLN A 118 -10.23 26.03 4.73
C GLN A 118 -9.07 25.76 3.78
N GLU A 119 -8.52 26.81 3.17
CA GLU A 119 -7.32 26.75 2.32
C GLU A 119 -6.03 26.82 3.13
N ILE A 120 -5.89 25.91 4.09
CA ILE A 120 -4.68 25.78 4.90
C ILE A 120 -3.94 24.49 4.52
N SER A 121 -2.63 24.44 4.80
CA SER A 121 -1.82 23.25 4.54
C SER A 121 -2.09 22.15 5.58
N CYS A 122 -1.75 20.89 5.25
CA CYS A 122 -1.81 19.81 6.23
C CYS A 122 -0.86 20.07 7.42
N ALA A 123 0.29 20.70 7.19
CA ALA A 123 1.23 21.08 8.25
C ALA A 123 0.63 22.12 9.21
N GLU A 124 -0.09 23.11 8.66
CA GLU A 124 -0.80 24.13 9.44
C GLU A 124 -1.90 23.49 10.29
N ALA A 125 -2.78 22.69 9.68
CA ALA A 125 -3.84 21.98 10.39
C ALA A 125 -3.29 21.01 11.44
N ALA A 126 -2.17 20.34 11.17
CA ALA A 126 -1.52 19.46 12.13
C ALA A 126 -1.02 20.21 13.36
N ARG A 127 -0.50 21.43 13.19
CA ARG A 127 -0.12 22.30 14.30
C ARG A 127 -1.34 22.73 15.12
N GLN A 128 -2.43 23.11 14.46
CA GLN A 128 -3.68 23.50 15.14
C GLN A 128 -4.30 22.34 15.92
N LEU A 129 -4.23 21.12 15.38
CA LEU A 129 -4.73 19.90 16.02
C LEU A 129 -3.71 19.26 16.97
N GLY A 130 -2.47 19.74 17.06
CA GLY A 130 -1.44 19.12 17.90
C GLY A 130 -1.11 17.66 17.53
N VAL A 131 -1.19 17.31 16.24
CA VAL A 131 -0.89 15.97 15.71
C VAL A 131 0.22 16.03 14.66
N MET A 132 0.68 14.88 14.17
CA MET A 132 1.67 14.83 13.09
C MET A 132 1.03 15.14 11.72
N GLU A 133 1.77 15.82 10.85
CA GLU A 133 1.29 16.21 9.50
C GLU A 133 0.77 15.02 8.68
N HIS A 134 1.49 13.90 8.67
CA HIS A 134 1.07 12.71 7.94
C HIS A 134 -0.28 12.16 8.43
N THR A 135 -0.59 12.34 9.73
CA THR A 135 -1.88 11.93 10.31
C THR A 135 -3.02 12.78 9.74
N VAL A 136 -2.83 14.09 9.58
CA VAL A 136 -3.83 14.97 8.95
C VAL A 136 -3.99 14.61 7.47
N LEU A 137 -2.89 14.47 6.75
CA LEU A 137 -2.91 14.11 5.33
C LEU A 137 -3.67 12.80 5.06
N GLU A 138 -3.37 11.75 5.81
CA GLU A 138 -4.08 10.47 5.70
C GLU A 138 -5.56 10.59 6.05
N THR A 139 -5.88 11.33 7.12
CA THR A 139 -7.27 11.47 7.57
C THR A 139 -8.11 12.25 6.56
N VAL A 140 -7.60 13.34 5.99
CA VAL A 140 -8.32 14.14 4.98
C VAL A 140 -8.61 13.31 3.73
N ARG A 141 -7.66 12.47 3.29
CA ARG A 141 -7.87 11.55 2.16
C ARG A 141 -8.99 10.55 2.44
N LEU A 142 -8.99 9.95 3.64
CA LEU A 142 -10.05 9.04 4.06
C LEU A 142 -11.41 9.74 4.15
N VAL A 143 -11.45 10.98 4.65
CA VAL A 143 -12.68 11.78 4.73
C VAL A 143 -13.24 12.09 3.34
N ARG A 144 -12.40 12.48 2.36
CA ARG A 144 -12.85 12.71 0.98
C ARG A 144 -13.43 11.45 0.33
N ARG A 145 -12.80 10.29 0.54
CA ARG A 145 -13.36 9.00 0.09
C ARG A 145 -14.70 8.71 0.76
N TRP A 146 -14.77 8.90 2.07
CA TRP A 146 -15.98 8.66 2.83
C TRP A 146 -17.12 9.60 2.40
N LEU A 147 -16.82 10.85 2.02
CA LEU A 147 -17.81 11.77 1.44
C LEU A 147 -18.42 11.20 0.15
N LEU A 148 -17.63 10.60 -0.74
CA LEU A 148 -18.14 9.99 -1.97
C LEU A 148 -19.00 8.74 -1.70
N GLU A 149 -18.77 8.04 -0.58
CA GLU A 149 -19.61 6.93 -0.14
C GLU A 149 -20.94 7.41 0.48
N LEU A 150 -20.92 8.54 1.19
CA LEU A 150 -22.10 9.15 1.80
C LEU A 150 -22.96 9.95 0.82
N ASP A 151 -22.32 10.56 -0.17
CA ASP A 151 -22.91 11.41 -1.19
C ASP A 151 -22.36 11.01 -2.56
N ALA A 152 -23.08 10.09 -3.21
CA ALA A 152 -22.73 9.59 -4.54
C ALA A 152 -22.79 10.67 -5.63
N SER A 153 -23.44 11.83 -5.38
CA SER A 153 -23.44 12.96 -6.32
C SER A 153 -22.09 13.70 -6.33
N GLY A 154 -21.27 13.51 -5.30
CA GLY A 154 -19.99 14.19 -5.14
C GLY A 154 -20.11 15.68 -4.84
N HIS A 155 -21.29 16.17 -4.44
CA HIS A 155 -21.55 17.59 -4.17
C HIS A 155 -20.63 18.15 -3.07
N TYR A 156 -20.37 17.36 -2.02
CA TYR A 156 -19.60 17.81 -0.86
C TYR A 156 -18.07 17.65 -0.99
N GLU A 157 -17.57 16.80 -1.89
CA GLU A 157 -16.12 16.54 -2.01
C GLU A 157 -15.30 17.79 -2.42
N PRO A 158 -15.76 18.62 -3.38
CA PRO A 158 -15.07 19.86 -3.76
C PRO A 158 -15.01 20.89 -2.63
N GLY A 159 -15.91 20.79 -1.65
CA GLY A 159 -15.92 21.64 -0.46
C GLY A 159 -14.73 21.40 0.47
N VAL A 160 -14.02 20.27 0.33
CA VAL A 160 -12.78 20.03 1.08
C VAL A 160 -11.64 20.78 0.39
N ARG A 161 -11.07 21.78 1.07
CA ARG A 161 -9.95 22.63 0.60
C ARG A 161 -8.68 22.42 1.41
N LEU A 162 -8.77 21.79 2.58
CA LEU A 162 -7.64 21.46 3.44
C LEU A 162 -6.59 20.63 2.70
N GLY A 163 -5.35 21.13 2.62
CA GLY A 163 -4.25 20.48 1.90
C GLY A 163 -4.29 20.63 0.37
N GLY A 164 -5.26 21.38 -0.16
CA GLY A 164 -5.38 21.71 -1.58
C GLY A 164 -5.40 20.49 -2.51
N ARG A 165 -4.77 20.61 -3.68
CA ARG A 165 -4.70 19.53 -4.69
C ARG A 165 -4.04 18.24 -4.21
N PHE A 166 -3.27 18.27 -3.12
CA PHE A 166 -2.59 17.09 -2.58
C PHE A 166 -3.51 16.17 -1.78
N THR A 167 -4.71 16.65 -1.44
CA THR A 167 -5.75 15.86 -0.78
C THR A 167 -6.89 15.47 -1.71
N ALA A 168 -7.09 16.13 -2.86
CA ALA A 168 -8.20 15.90 -3.79
C ALA A 168 -8.41 14.41 -4.16
N ALA A 169 -9.64 13.92 -4.04
CA ALA A 169 -10.03 12.62 -4.56
C ALA A 169 -10.57 12.82 -5.98
N GLN A 170 -9.86 12.37 -7.02
CA GLN A 170 -10.42 12.40 -8.37
C GLN A 170 -11.50 11.32 -8.52
N PRO A 171 -12.66 11.60 -9.18
CA PRO A 171 -13.70 10.61 -9.46
C PRO A 171 -13.30 9.51 -10.45
N VAL A 172 -12.07 9.54 -10.97
CA VAL A 172 -11.61 8.67 -12.04
C VAL A 172 -10.57 7.74 -11.47
N THR A 173 -10.89 6.45 -11.35
CA THR A 173 -9.86 5.39 -11.32
C THR A 173 -8.91 5.64 -12.48
N PRO A 174 -7.65 6.05 -12.25
CA PRO A 174 -6.71 6.19 -13.34
C PRO A 174 -6.56 4.80 -13.95
N ARG A 175 -6.77 4.67 -15.26
CA ARG A 175 -6.18 3.54 -15.99
C ARG A 175 -4.68 3.70 -15.83
N LEU A 176 -4.12 2.92 -14.92
CA LEU A 176 -2.69 2.87 -14.69
C LEU A 176 -1.99 2.54 -16.01
N PRO A 177 -0.85 3.19 -16.32
CA PRO A 177 -0.02 2.71 -17.40
C PRO A 177 0.28 1.23 -17.13
N ASP A 178 0.13 0.43 -18.18
CA ASP A 178 0.27 -1.02 -18.16
C ASP A 178 1.72 -1.36 -17.81
N VAL A 179 2.05 -1.41 -16.51
CA VAL A 179 3.33 -1.95 -16.05
C VAL A 179 3.21 -3.44 -16.32
N GLY A 180 3.62 -3.84 -17.52
CA GLY A 180 3.35 -5.14 -18.12
C GLY A 180 3.38 -6.29 -17.12
N ILE A 181 2.42 -7.21 -17.27
CA ILE A 181 2.22 -8.36 -16.40
C ILE A 181 3.57 -9.06 -16.15
N ALA A 182 4.09 -8.92 -14.94
CA ALA A 182 5.34 -9.57 -14.56
C ALA A 182 5.03 -10.99 -14.08
N ARG A 183 5.76 -11.95 -14.62
CA ARG A 183 5.60 -13.37 -14.29
C ARG A 183 6.63 -13.79 -13.26
N GLU A 184 6.27 -14.76 -12.43
CA GLU A 184 7.22 -15.42 -11.54
C GLU A 184 8.43 -15.90 -12.33
N ASP A 185 9.61 -15.65 -11.78
CA ASP A 185 10.84 -16.17 -12.32
C ASP A 185 11.10 -17.59 -11.76
N ARG A 186 10.56 -18.61 -12.42
CA ARG A 186 10.72 -20.01 -12.01
C ARG A 186 12.18 -20.46 -11.96
N GLY A 187 13.07 -19.89 -12.79
CA GLY A 187 14.49 -20.21 -12.77
C GLY A 187 15.17 -19.70 -11.50
N LEU A 188 14.86 -18.47 -11.11
CA LEU A 188 15.30 -17.90 -9.83
C LEU A 188 14.71 -18.68 -8.65
N SER A 189 13.39 -18.90 -8.64
CA SER A 189 12.68 -19.61 -7.57
C SER A 189 13.25 -21.02 -7.39
N ALA A 190 13.47 -21.78 -8.46
CA ALA A 190 14.01 -23.13 -8.40
C ALA A 190 15.45 -23.15 -7.87
N THR A 191 16.30 -22.24 -8.35
CA THR A 191 17.71 -22.14 -7.90
C THR A 191 17.79 -21.85 -6.41
N LEU A 192 17.05 -20.83 -5.95
CA LEU A 192 17.05 -20.44 -4.54
C LEU A 192 16.38 -21.47 -3.65
N THR A 193 15.31 -22.13 -4.11
CA THR A 193 14.65 -23.19 -3.35
C THR A 193 15.60 -24.37 -3.14
N SER A 194 16.29 -24.82 -4.19
CA SER A 194 17.25 -25.91 -4.10
C SER A 194 18.41 -25.57 -3.16
N ASP A 195 19.01 -24.38 -3.29
CA ASP A 195 20.08 -23.92 -2.40
C ASP A 195 19.60 -23.81 -0.95
N PHE A 196 18.43 -23.21 -0.73
CA PHE A 196 17.86 -23.01 0.59
C PHE A 196 17.58 -24.34 1.30
N ASP A 197 16.99 -25.31 0.58
CA ASP A 197 16.71 -26.65 1.08
C ASP A 197 18.01 -27.41 1.37
N GLU A 198 19.08 -27.21 0.58
CA GLU A 198 20.38 -27.80 0.83
C GLU A 198 21.01 -27.27 2.13
N ILE A 199 21.05 -25.94 2.33
CA ILE A 199 21.69 -25.35 3.51
C ILE A 199 20.88 -25.55 4.80
N HIS A 200 19.58 -25.85 4.68
CA HIS A 200 18.70 -26.23 5.80
C HIS A 200 18.51 -27.74 5.94
N SER A 201 19.18 -28.54 5.11
CA SER A 201 19.03 -29.99 5.11
C SER A 201 19.43 -30.61 6.46
N PRO A 202 18.59 -31.49 7.04
CA PRO A 202 18.95 -32.26 8.23
C PRO A 202 19.92 -33.42 7.92
N ARG A 203 20.28 -33.62 6.64
CA ARG A 203 21.11 -34.74 6.19
C ARG A 203 22.59 -34.48 6.44
N HIS A 204 23.23 -35.48 7.04
CA HIS A 204 24.67 -35.49 7.27
C HIS A 204 25.48 -35.68 5.98
N ASP A 205 24.86 -36.18 4.92
CA ASP A 205 25.47 -36.44 3.61
C ASP A 205 24.76 -35.65 2.50
N PRO A 206 25.48 -35.23 1.45
CA PRO A 206 26.95 -35.36 1.26
C PRO A 206 27.72 -34.40 2.18
N LEU A 207 28.97 -34.72 2.50
CA LEU A 207 29.81 -33.86 3.34
C LEU A 207 30.15 -32.54 2.60
N PRO A 208 29.85 -31.36 3.17
CA PRO A 208 30.19 -30.08 2.55
C PRO A 208 31.70 -29.81 2.61
N ALA A 209 32.22 -28.92 1.75
CA ALA A 209 33.57 -28.38 1.92
C ALA A 209 33.65 -27.47 3.15
N CYS A 210 34.85 -27.36 3.74
CA CYS A 210 35.09 -26.43 4.84
C CYS A 210 34.90 -24.96 4.37
N PRO A 211 34.02 -24.16 4.99
CA PRO A 211 33.80 -22.77 4.58
C PRO A 211 34.99 -21.85 4.88
N ALA A 212 35.93 -22.27 5.76
CA ALA A 212 37.08 -21.46 6.12
C ALA A 212 38.32 -21.73 5.25
N CYS A 213 38.52 -22.97 4.78
CA CYS A 213 39.75 -23.35 4.08
C CYS A 213 39.53 -24.22 2.83
N GLY A 214 38.29 -24.52 2.44
CA GLY A 214 37.96 -25.31 1.25
C GLY A 214 38.21 -26.82 1.36
N GLY A 215 38.78 -27.32 2.47
CA GLY A 215 39.09 -28.74 2.64
C GLY A 215 37.85 -29.65 2.56
N CYS A 216 37.97 -30.76 1.85
CA CYS A 216 36.88 -31.72 1.58
C CYS A 216 36.79 -32.89 2.58
N HIS A 217 37.86 -33.16 3.34
CA HIS A 217 37.88 -34.24 4.34
C HIS A 217 37.21 -33.80 5.65
N ILE A 218 35.89 -33.91 5.74
CA ILE A 218 35.11 -33.41 6.88
C ILE A 218 34.66 -34.52 7.82
N ARG A 219 34.70 -34.25 9.14
CA ARG A 219 34.19 -35.16 10.19
C ARG A 219 32.80 -34.71 10.65
N ARG A 220 31.88 -35.66 10.85
CA ARG A 220 30.55 -35.42 11.45
C ARG A 220 30.70 -35.20 12.97
N LYS A 221 29.91 -34.28 13.56
CA LYS A 221 29.97 -33.93 14.99
C LYS A 221 28.58 -33.91 15.67
N GLY A 222 27.63 -34.67 15.13
CA GLY A 222 26.24 -34.74 15.60
C GLY A 222 25.35 -33.61 15.07
N THR A 223 24.23 -33.35 15.74
CA THR A 223 23.18 -32.42 15.30
C THR A 223 22.87 -31.39 16.39
N VAL A 224 22.61 -30.13 16.01
CA VAL A 224 22.14 -29.07 16.92
C VAL A 224 20.99 -28.33 16.26
N SER A 225 19.86 -28.19 16.96
CA SER A 225 18.63 -27.54 16.45
C SER A 225 18.20 -28.08 15.09
N GLY A 226 18.27 -29.41 14.90
CA GLY A 226 17.91 -30.08 13.65
C GLY A 226 18.98 -30.01 12.54
N LEU A 227 20.09 -29.29 12.73
CA LEU A 227 21.13 -29.14 11.71
C LEU A 227 22.38 -29.97 12.02
N PRO A 228 22.90 -30.72 11.03
CA PRO A 228 24.18 -31.41 11.15
C PRO A 228 25.33 -30.44 11.44
N ARG A 229 26.21 -30.87 12.34
CA ARG A 229 27.49 -30.21 12.62
C ARG A 229 28.64 -31.01 12.02
N PHE A 230 29.63 -30.25 11.60
CA PHE A 230 30.83 -30.72 10.94
C PHE A 230 32.06 -30.13 11.64
N ARG A 231 33.18 -30.85 11.54
CA ARG A 231 34.49 -30.35 11.95
C ARG A 231 35.49 -30.59 10.82
N CYS A 232 36.21 -29.55 10.45
CA CYS A 232 37.35 -29.67 9.54
C CYS A 232 38.58 -30.13 10.35
N PRO A 233 39.24 -31.25 10.02
CA PRO A 233 40.45 -31.69 10.66
C PRO A 233 41.67 -30.83 10.26
N ALA A 234 41.66 -30.21 9.07
CA ALA A 234 42.78 -29.41 8.57
C ALA A 234 42.93 -28.07 9.33
N CYS A 235 41.83 -27.33 9.52
CA CYS A 235 41.86 -26.02 10.21
C CYS A 235 41.16 -26.03 11.58
N GLY A 236 40.60 -27.16 12.01
CA GLY A 236 39.96 -27.33 13.31
C GLY A 236 38.55 -26.73 13.46
N VAL A 237 38.10 -25.90 12.50
CA VAL A 237 36.83 -25.16 12.60
C VAL A 237 35.62 -26.10 12.67
N GLN A 238 34.63 -25.70 13.47
CA GLN A 238 33.33 -26.35 13.53
C GLN A 238 32.30 -25.51 12.79
N PHE A 239 31.45 -26.16 12.02
CA PHE A 239 30.49 -25.47 11.16
C PHE A 239 29.26 -26.34 10.90
N ASN A 240 28.25 -25.72 10.31
CA ASN A 240 27.08 -26.38 9.71
C ASN A 240 26.89 -25.84 8.29
N ARG A 241 25.91 -26.35 7.54
CA ARG A 241 25.68 -25.92 6.15
C ARG A 241 25.28 -24.44 6.00
N ARG A 242 24.79 -23.81 7.06
CA ARG A 242 24.49 -22.37 7.09
C ARG A 242 25.72 -21.51 7.38
N THR A 243 26.83 -22.10 7.81
CA THR A 243 28.02 -21.33 8.18
C THR A 243 28.60 -20.65 6.94
N GLY A 244 28.80 -19.33 7.01
CA GLY A 244 29.23 -18.52 5.87
C GLY A 244 28.07 -18.02 4.98
N THR A 245 26.83 -18.41 5.27
CA THR A 245 25.65 -17.87 4.57
C THR A 245 24.98 -16.75 5.38
N PRO A 246 24.16 -15.89 4.75
CA PRO A 246 23.37 -14.88 5.45
C PRO A 246 22.38 -15.46 6.49
N PHE A 247 22.07 -16.76 6.42
CA PHE A 247 21.03 -17.42 7.21
C PHE A 247 21.50 -18.02 8.54
N THR A 248 22.73 -17.73 8.99
CA THR A 248 23.33 -18.31 10.22
C THR A 248 22.52 -18.09 11.50
N ARG A 249 21.85 -16.95 11.66
CA ARG A 249 21.16 -16.55 12.89
C ARG A 249 19.63 -16.61 12.80
N ASN A 250 19.08 -17.18 11.73
CA ASN A 250 17.68 -17.01 11.42
C ASN A 250 16.77 -18.08 12.05
N ARG A 251 15.64 -17.65 12.63
CA ARG A 251 14.74 -18.48 13.47
C ARG A 251 13.50 -18.98 12.73
N ASP A 252 13.13 -18.37 11.62
CA ASP A 252 11.91 -18.73 10.89
C ASP A 252 12.21 -19.13 9.44
N ALA A 253 12.72 -20.35 9.27
CA ALA A 253 13.09 -20.88 7.97
C ALA A 253 11.86 -21.11 7.05
N ALA A 254 10.67 -21.32 7.63
CA ALA A 254 9.46 -21.56 6.85
C ALA A 254 9.05 -20.31 6.07
N ARG A 255 8.93 -19.15 6.75
CA ARG A 255 8.57 -17.88 6.10
C ARG A 255 9.64 -17.39 5.11
N GLN A 256 10.91 -17.65 5.41
CA GLN A 256 12.00 -17.40 4.45
C GLN A 256 11.86 -18.21 3.17
N ARG A 257 11.57 -19.50 3.32
CA ARG A 257 11.41 -20.40 2.19
C ARG A 257 10.21 -19.99 1.33
N GLU A 258 9.12 -19.56 1.96
CA GLU A 258 7.93 -19.05 1.28
C GLU A 258 8.24 -17.78 0.45
N LEU A 259 9.03 -16.85 1.00
CA LEU A 259 9.41 -15.60 0.32
C LEU A 259 10.06 -15.82 -1.05
N ILE A 260 10.79 -16.93 -1.23
CA ILE A 260 11.53 -17.25 -2.47
C ILE A 260 10.63 -17.13 -3.69
N ARG A 261 9.38 -17.62 -3.59
CA ARG A 261 8.39 -17.62 -4.67
C ARG A 261 8.08 -16.22 -5.21
N TYR A 262 8.24 -15.19 -4.37
CA TYR A 262 7.85 -13.83 -4.68
C TYR A 262 9.02 -12.93 -5.09
N LEU A 263 10.27 -13.37 -4.90
CA LEU A 263 11.47 -12.53 -5.10
C LEU A 263 11.62 -12.02 -6.54
N GLY A 264 11.21 -12.81 -7.53
CA GLY A 264 11.24 -12.43 -8.95
C GLY A 264 10.12 -11.47 -9.38
N LEU A 265 9.12 -11.26 -8.52
CA LEU A 265 7.99 -10.39 -8.82
C LEU A 265 8.27 -8.96 -8.37
N PRO A 266 7.85 -7.95 -9.16
CA PRO A 266 7.99 -6.54 -8.80
C PRO A 266 6.94 -6.15 -7.76
N LEU A 267 7.02 -6.70 -6.54
CA LEU A 267 6.09 -6.43 -5.45
C LEU A 267 6.63 -5.40 -4.45
N PRO A 268 5.77 -4.53 -3.90
CA PRO A 268 6.12 -3.64 -2.78
C PRO A 268 6.50 -4.40 -1.52
N LEU A 269 7.40 -3.80 -0.74
CA LEU A 269 7.86 -4.38 0.53
C LEU A 269 6.70 -4.68 1.50
N ALA A 270 5.77 -3.73 1.67
CA ALA A 270 4.62 -3.90 2.56
C ALA A 270 3.73 -5.08 2.12
N GLN A 271 3.48 -5.21 0.81
CA GLN A 271 2.72 -6.33 0.27
C GLN A 271 3.40 -7.67 0.55
N LEU A 272 4.72 -7.75 0.36
CA LEU A 272 5.49 -8.96 0.66
C LEU A 272 5.40 -9.32 2.14
N ALA A 273 5.53 -8.33 3.02
CA ALA A 273 5.44 -8.52 4.47
C ALA A 273 4.11 -9.14 4.88
N ASP A 274 3.01 -8.62 4.33
CA ASP A 274 1.67 -9.16 4.55
C ASP A 274 1.51 -10.59 4.00
N MET A 275 2.10 -10.88 2.84
CA MET A 275 1.99 -12.20 2.18
C MET A 275 2.70 -13.31 2.96
N ILE A 276 3.86 -13.03 3.56
CA ILE A 276 4.61 -14.01 4.37
C ILE A 276 4.35 -13.87 5.87
N ASP A 277 3.35 -13.07 6.27
CA ASP A 277 2.97 -12.82 7.67
C ASP A 277 4.17 -12.38 8.55
N THR A 278 4.86 -11.32 8.12
CA THR A 278 6.00 -10.71 8.85
C THR A 278 5.91 -9.18 8.89
N ASP A 279 6.74 -8.56 9.72
CA ASP A 279 6.91 -7.10 9.71
C ASP A 279 7.79 -6.64 8.53
N PRO A 280 7.51 -5.47 7.90
CA PRO A 280 8.30 -4.95 6.78
C PRO A 280 9.81 -4.85 7.01
N ALA A 281 10.28 -4.57 8.23
CA ALA A 281 11.71 -4.53 8.53
C ALA A 281 12.34 -5.94 8.48
N ILE A 282 11.61 -6.95 8.96
CA ILE A 282 12.03 -8.35 8.86
C ILE A 282 12.05 -8.75 7.39
N THR A 283 10.98 -8.48 6.63
CA THR A 283 10.91 -8.81 5.20
C THR A 283 12.04 -8.15 4.41
N ALA A 284 12.34 -6.87 4.65
CA ALA A 284 13.42 -6.16 3.98
C ALA A 284 14.77 -6.84 4.22
N ARG A 285 15.04 -7.19 5.49
CA ARG A 285 16.22 -7.95 5.86
C ARG A 285 16.27 -9.31 5.16
N LEU A 286 15.16 -10.05 5.09
CA LEU A 286 15.12 -11.34 4.39
C LEU A 286 15.45 -11.19 2.90
N VAL A 287 14.90 -10.17 2.24
CA VAL A 287 15.21 -9.89 0.82
C VAL A 287 16.70 -9.58 0.65
N ASP A 288 17.32 -8.82 1.56
CA ASP A 288 18.75 -8.52 1.50
C ASP A 288 19.64 -9.74 1.82
N GLU A 289 19.21 -10.63 2.72
CA GLU A 289 19.83 -11.93 2.94
C GLU A 289 19.82 -12.76 1.65
N PHE A 290 18.70 -12.82 0.92
CA PHE A 290 18.63 -13.50 -0.38
C PHE A 290 19.47 -12.83 -1.47
N ARG A 291 19.52 -11.49 -1.54
CA ARG A 291 20.41 -10.78 -2.48
C ARG A 291 21.87 -11.13 -2.23
N THR A 292 22.27 -11.12 -0.96
CA THR A 292 23.62 -11.49 -0.54
C THR A 292 23.91 -12.95 -0.91
N ARG A 293 22.95 -13.86 -0.70
CA ARG A 293 23.09 -15.26 -1.10
C ARG A 293 23.21 -15.42 -2.62
N CYS A 294 22.41 -14.71 -3.40
CA CYS A 294 22.54 -14.72 -4.87
C CYS A 294 23.95 -14.28 -5.32
N ALA A 295 24.52 -13.26 -4.69
CA ALA A 295 25.88 -12.82 -5.00
C ALA A 295 26.96 -13.85 -4.61
N GLN A 296 26.71 -14.67 -3.57
CA GLN A 296 27.60 -15.79 -3.21
C GLN A 296 27.49 -16.95 -4.22
N LEU A 297 26.30 -17.24 -4.73
CA LEU A 297 26.06 -18.33 -5.69
C LEU A 297 26.49 -17.98 -7.11
N ASP A 298 26.34 -16.71 -7.49
CA ASP A 298 26.68 -16.19 -8.81
C ASP A 298 27.42 -14.85 -8.65
N PRO A 299 28.76 -14.88 -8.60
CA PRO A 299 29.59 -13.68 -8.51
C PRO A 299 29.43 -12.72 -9.71
N SER A 300 28.85 -13.17 -10.84
CA SER A 300 28.59 -12.29 -11.98
C SER A 300 27.42 -11.32 -11.74
N GLY A 301 26.62 -11.55 -10.69
CA GLY A 301 25.49 -10.71 -10.32
C GLY A 301 24.22 -10.94 -11.15
N ARG A 302 24.23 -11.85 -12.14
CA ARG A 302 23.06 -12.17 -12.98
C ARG A 302 21.93 -12.77 -12.17
N LEU A 303 22.22 -13.57 -11.15
CA LEU A 303 21.19 -14.14 -10.28
C LEU A 303 20.57 -13.09 -9.37
N ALA A 304 21.39 -12.20 -8.80
CA ALA A 304 20.92 -11.13 -7.91
C ALA A 304 20.05 -10.11 -8.64
N SER A 305 20.36 -9.79 -9.91
CA SER A 305 19.58 -8.84 -10.72
C SER A 305 18.18 -9.34 -11.08
N ARG A 306 17.91 -10.64 -10.95
CA ARG A 306 16.57 -11.24 -11.15
C ARG A 306 15.64 -11.00 -9.97
N ILE A 307 16.16 -10.61 -8.80
CA ILE A 307 15.32 -10.21 -7.66
C ILE A 307 14.69 -8.85 -7.95
N ARG A 308 13.37 -8.84 -8.15
CA ARG A 308 12.57 -7.65 -8.43
C ARG A 308 11.71 -7.22 -7.25
N ALA A 309 11.78 -7.92 -6.12
CA ALA A 309 11.08 -7.54 -4.89
C ALA A 309 11.45 -6.14 -4.38
N CYS A 310 10.54 -5.56 -3.59
CA CYS A 310 10.65 -4.25 -2.94
C CYS A 310 10.61 -3.04 -3.89
N VAL A 311 9.91 -3.15 -5.03
CA VAL A 311 9.70 -1.99 -5.92
C VAL A 311 8.78 -0.97 -5.28
N ARG A 312 8.95 0.28 -5.69
CA ARG A 312 8.00 1.36 -5.44
C ARG A 312 7.35 1.76 -6.77
N PRO A 313 6.13 2.29 -6.76
CA PRO A 313 5.56 2.95 -7.93
C PRO A 313 6.57 3.98 -8.48
N ALA A 314 6.65 4.09 -9.81
CA ALA A 314 7.47 5.11 -10.43
C ALA A 314 6.89 6.50 -10.12
N THR A 315 7.70 7.55 -10.23
CA THR A 315 7.30 8.92 -9.86
C THR A 315 6.13 9.44 -10.68
N ASP A 316 5.94 8.91 -11.89
CA ASP A 316 4.87 9.18 -12.84
C ASP A 316 3.69 8.18 -12.73
N THR A 317 3.80 7.13 -11.91
CA THR A 317 2.70 6.19 -11.69
C THR A 317 1.61 6.91 -10.90
N PRO A 318 0.41 7.13 -11.49
CA PRO A 318 -0.66 7.83 -10.80
C PRO A 318 -1.19 6.97 -9.66
N CYS A 319 -1.39 7.58 -8.50
CA CYS A 319 -2.02 6.91 -7.39
C CYS A 319 -3.45 6.47 -7.75
N VAL A 320 -3.78 5.20 -7.55
CA VAL A 320 -5.13 4.63 -7.80
C VAL A 320 -6.26 5.27 -6.99
N TRP A 321 -5.93 6.02 -5.93
CA TRP A 321 -6.91 6.67 -5.08
C TRP A 321 -7.08 8.17 -5.34
N CYS A 322 -6.02 8.88 -5.75
CA CYS A 322 -6.07 10.33 -5.89
C CYS A 322 -5.54 10.85 -7.24
N GLY A 323 -5.06 9.98 -8.12
CA GLY A 323 -4.48 10.37 -9.42
C GLY A 323 -3.15 11.12 -9.34
N ALA A 324 -2.72 11.54 -8.15
CA ALA A 324 -1.46 12.26 -7.97
C ALA A 324 -0.25 11.36 -8.29
N CYS A 325 0.70 11.92 -9.02
CA CYS A 325 1.99 11.31 -9.31
C CYS A 325 2.99 11.72 -8.21
N GLY A 326 3.67 10.74 -7.59
CA GLY A 326 4.66 11.01 -6.56
C GLY A 326 4.96 9.81 -5.66
N ARG A 327 6.05 9.89 -4.89
CA ARG A 327 6.37 8.92 -3.83
C ARG A 327 5.44 9.21 -2.65
N LEU A 328 4.42 8.40 -2.38
CA LEU A 328 3.71 8.16 -1.09
C LEU A 328 2.32 7.51 -1.39
N ILE A 329 1.77 6.45 -0.80
CA ILE A 329 2.14 5.24 -0.01
C ILE A 329 0.98 4.25 -0.26
N SER A 330 1.22 2.94 -0.14
CA SER A 330 0.20 1.87 0.02
C SER A 330 -0.42 1.29 -1.27
N MET A 331 0.25 1.38 -2.41
CA MET A 331 -0.22 0.63 -3.59
C MET A 331 0.32 -0.80 -3.54
N ARG A 332 -0.53 -1.78 -3.85
CA ARG A 332 -0.17 -3.18 -4.07
C ARG A 332 -0.23 -3.51 -5.55
N ARG A 333 0.35 -4.62 -5.98
CA ARG A 333 0.09 -5.18 -7.31
C ARG A 333 -0.91 -6.31 -7.18
N GLN A 334 -1.84 -6.39 -8.13
CA GLN A 334 -2.71 -7.55 -8.24
C GLN A 334 -1.88 -8.81 -8.40
N LEU A 335 -2.14 -9.85 -7.62
CA LEU A 335 -1.54 -11.17 -7.80
C LEU A 335 -2.60 -12.14 -8.32
N ILE A 336 -2.29 -12.78 -9.43
CA ILE A 336 -3.15 -13.78 -10.06
C ILE A 336 -2.32 -15.03 -10.28
N GLU A 337 -2.80 -16.17 -9.81
CA GLU A 337 -2.20 -17.47 -10.12
C GLU A 337 -2.91 -18.07 -11.34
N ARG A 338 -2.14 -18.45 -12.37
CA ARG A 338 -2.64 -19.13 -13.57
C ARG A 338 -1.67 -20.25 -13.92
N ASP A 339 -2.17 -21.46 -14.08
CA ASP A 339 -1.35 -22.64 -14.44
C ASP A 339 -0.14 -22.86 -13.49
N GLY A 340 -0.34 -22.58 -12.20
CA GLY A 340 0.69 -22.65 -11.16
C GLY A 340 1.80 -21.60 -11.29
N LEU A 341 1.59 -20.54 -12.07
CA LEU A 341 2.50 -19.41 -12.23
C LEU A 341 1.89 -18.16 -11.62
N LEU A 342 2.67 -17.43 -10.81
CA LEU A 342 2.20 -16.15 -10.28
C LEU A 342 2.42 -15.02 -11.29
N HIS A 343 1.40 -14.18 -11.42
CA HIS A 343 1.40 -12.99 -12.24
C HIS A 343 1.16 -11.75 -11.37
N ALA A 344 2.10 -10.81 -11.39
CA ALA A 344 1.93 -9.47 -10.84
C ALA A 344 1.30 -8.56 -11.91
N GLY A 345 -0.01 -8.35 -11.79
CA GLY A 345 -0.82 -7.48 -12.63
C GLY A 345 -0.68 -5.99 -12.28
N PRO A 346 -1.69 -5.17 -12.62
CA PRO A 346 -1.62 -3.73 -12.43
C PRO A 346 -1.55 -3.35 -10.95
N TRP A 347 -1.14 -2.10 -10.70
CA TRP A 347 -1.21 -1.53 -9.35
C TRP A 347 -2.67 -1.40 -8.89
N GLN A 348 -2.89 -1.53 -7.59
CA GLN A 348 -4.18 -1.48 -6.94
C GLN A 348 -4.04 -0.78 -5.59
N GLY A 349 -5.13 -0.19 -5.13
CA GLY A 349 -5.17 0.35 -3.79
C GLY A 349 -5.19 -0.78 -2.78
N VAL A 350 -4.58 -0.59 -1.61
CA VAL A 350 -4.97 -1.32 -0.40
C VAL A 350 -6.38 -0.86 0.00
N ASP A 351 -7.38 -1.43 -0.67
CA ASP A 351 -8.68 -1.58 0.00
C ASP A 351 -8.48 -2.65 1.07
N ASP A 352 -9.03 -2.45 2.28
CA ASP A 352 -9.18 -3.53 3.23
C ASP A 352 -9.86 -4.70 2.48
N ALA A 353 -9.09 -5.78 2.30
CA ALA A 353 -9.23 -6.74 1.20
C ALA A 353 -10.65 -7.30 0.99
N PRO A 354 -11.04 -7.66 -0.26
CA PRO A 354 -12.05 -8.68 -0.45
C PRO A 354 -11.53 -10.00 0.15
N ALA A 355 -12.41 -10.68 0.89
CA ALA A 355 -12.17 -12.00 1.41
C ALA A 355 -11.74 -12.96 0.29
N ALA A 356 -10.76 -13.81 0.59
CA ALA A 356 -10.38 -14.94 -0.23
C ALA A 356 -11.61 -15.68 -0.75
N VAL A 357 -11.68 -15.84 -2.07
CA VAL A 357 -12.60 -16.78 -2.71
C VAL A 357 -12.10 -18.18 -2.35
N ALA A 358 -12.99 -18.96 -1.73
CA ALA A 358 -12.77 -20.35 -1.38
C ALA A 358 -12.67 -21.26 -2.62
#